data_AF-A0A537ZNH0-F1
#
_entry.id   AF-A0A537ZNH0-F1
#
_cell.length_a   1.000
_cell.length_b   1.000
_cell.length_c   1.000
_cell.angle_alpha   90.00
_cell.angle_beta   90.00
_cell.angle_gamma   90.00
#
_symmetry.space_group_name_H-M   'P 1'
#
loop_
_entity.id
_entity.type
_entity.pdbx_description
1 polymer ?
#
loop_
_entity_poly.entity_id
_entity_poly.type
_entity_poly.pdbx_seq_one_letter_code
_entity_poly.pdbx_strand_id
1 'polypeptide(L)'
;MNAFVRTTRGCWLVDLETEELLEAAEDDVSAPDVHVSLPRVVAAAASGSTVVAVVDRRPPLAVSYDAGRTWHESGGGLPKGTAIAIDAENPDRILYAARNRLFLSEDGGRFWRALVVELPEIEAIAFA
;
A
#
# COMPACT_ATOMS: atom_id res chain seq x y z
N MET A 1 8.25 -8.83 9.96
CA MET A 1 6.99 -8.01 9.98
C MET A 1 6.11 -8.54 8.86
N ASN A 2 4.80 -8.70 9.05
CA ASN A 2 4.00 -9.40 8.05
C ASN A 2 2.93 -8.51 7.40
N ALA A 3 2.58 -8.84 6.17
CA ALA A 3 1.44 -8.27 5.47
C ALA A 3 0.58 -9.37 4.85
N PHE A 4 -0.72 -9.16 4.91
CA PHE A 4 -1.66 -9.92 4.12
C PHE A 4 -1.78 -9.30 2.72
N VAL A 5 -1.74 -10.16 1.71
CA VAL A 5 -1.80 -9.76 0.30
C VAL A 5 -2.88 -10.58 -0.38
N ARG A 6 -3.95 -9.93 -0.85
CA ARG A 6 -4.95 -10.56 -1.70
C ARG A 6 -4.56 -10.37 -3.16
N THR A 7 -4.60 -11.45 -3.92
CA THR A 7 -4.39 -11.44 -5.37
C THR A 7 -5.47 -12.28 -6.06
N THR A 8 -5.50 -12.21 -7.39
CA THR A 8 -6.37 -13.03 -8.25
C THR A 8 -6.34 -14.55 -8.00
N ARG A 9 -5.36 -15.08 -7.24
CA ARG A 9 -5.25 -16.53 -6.94
C ARG A 9 -5.46 -16.90 -5.46
N GLY A 10 -5.85 -15.96 -4.60
CA GLY A 10 -6.04 -16.20 -3.16
C GLY A 10 -5.49 -15.09 -2.27
N CYS A 11 -5.24 -15.42 -1.00
CA CYS A 11 -4.60 -14.55 -0.03
C CYS A 11 -3.30 -15.18 0.47
N TRP A 12 -2.24 -14.40 0.56
CA TRP A 12 -0.95 -14.83 1.10
C TRP A 12 -0.57 -13.97 2.29
N LEU A 13 0.08 -14.58 3.26
CA LEU A 13 0.86 -13.87 4.26
C LEU A 13 2.29 -13.71 3.72
N VAL A 14 2.82 -12.50 3.76
CA VAL A 14 4.19 -12.18 3.30
C VAL A 14 4.97 -11.64 4.48
N ASP A 15 6.15 -12.20 4.74
CA ASP A 15 7.12 -11.57 5.64
C ASP A 15 7.88 -10.51 4.85
N LEU A 16 7.72 -9.24 5.26
CA LEU A 16 8.31 -8.08 4.59
C LEU A 16 9.80 -7.89 4.91
N GLU A 17 10.29 -8.56 5.95
CA GLU A 17 11.69 -8.50 6.38
C GLU A 17 12.53 -9.57 5.69
N THR A 18 12.05 -10.81 5.68
CA THR A 18 12.72 -11.91 4.96
C THR A 18 12.35 -11.98 3.48
N GLU A 19 11.27 -11.29 3.08
CA GLU A 19 10.73 -11.26 1.71
C GLU A 19 10.23 -12.62 1.21
N GLU A 20 9.72 -13.44 2.14
CA GLU A 20 9.24 -14.79 1.87
C GLU A 20 7.70 -14.87 1.91
N LEU A 21 7.13 -15.73 1.06
CA LEU A 21 5.72 -16.11 1.13
C LEU A 21 5.53 -17.14 2.23
N LEU A 22 4.68 -16.79 3.19
CA LEU A 22 4.20 -17.69 4.23
C LEU A 22 2.92 -18.39 3.75
N GLU A 23 2.34 -19.24 4.61
CA GLU A 23 1.14 -20.02 4.29
C GLU A 23 -0.02 -19.12 3.80
N ALA A 24 -0.90 -19.71 2.99
CA ALA A 24 -2.07 -19.01 2.47
C ALA A 24 -2.96 -18.56 3.64
N ALA A 25 -3.37 -17.30 3.62
CA ALA A 25 -4.29 -16.79 4.63
C ALA A 25 -5.71 -17.28 4.30
N GLU A 26 -6.40 -17.89 5.27
CA GLU A 26 -7.79 -18.33 5.11
C GLU A 26 -8.77 -17.15 5.15
N ASP A 27 -8.35 -16.02 5.73
CA ASP A 27 -9.17 -14.81 5.89
C ASP A 27 -9.09 -13.87 4.68
N ASP A 28 -10.23 -13.25 4.36
CA ASP A 28 -10.32 -12.23 3.31
C ASP A 28 -9.66 -10.92 3.78
N VAL A 29 -8.72 -10.44 2.97
CA VAL A 29 -7.99 -9.20 3.25
C VAL A 29 -8.79 -8.03 2.71
N SER A 30 -9.52 -7.35 3.58
CA SER A 30 -10.16 -6.08 3.21
C SER A 30 -9.23 -4.92 3.56
N ALA A 31 -8.81 -4.16 2.54
CA ALA A 31 -8.24 -2.85 2.78
C ALA A 31 -9.29 -1.95 3.46
N PRO A 32 -8.89 -1.06 4.38
CA PRO A 32 -9.81 -0.11 4.98
C PRO A 32 -10.39 0.83 3.90
N ASP A 33 -11.70 1.08 3.96
CA ASP A 33 -12.38 1.97 3.01
C ASP A 33 -12.15 3.44 3.39
N VAL A 34 -11.08 4.03 2.83
CA VAL A 34 -10.73 5.42 3.04
C VAL A 34 -11.24 6.25 1.87
N HIS A 35 -12.35 6.96 2.08
CA HIS A 35 -12.88 7.90 1.09
C HIS A 35 -12.14 9.23 1.12
N VAL A 36 -11.61 9.64 -0.03
CA VAL A 36 -10.91 10.93 -0.22
C VAL A 36 -11.52 11.70 -1.37
N SER A 37 -11.58 13.03 -1.25
CA SER A 37 -12.18 13.91 -2.26
C SER A 37 -11.20 14.27 -3.39
N LEU A 38 -10.51 13.28 -3.94
CA LEU A 38 -9.60 13.44 -5.08
C LEU A 38 -10.20 12.82 -6.35
N PRO A 39 -9.93 13.38 -7.53
CA PRO A 39 -10.30 12.73 -8.78
C PRO A 39 -9.40 11.51 -9.04
N ARG A 40 -9.97 10.45 -9.64
CA ARG A 40 -9.24 9.25 -10.12
C ARG A 40 -8.48 8.48 -9.02
N VAL A 41 -9.07 8.38 -7.84
CA VAL A 41 -8.55 7.56 -6.73
C VAL A 41 -8.72 6.09 -7.08
N VAL A 42 -7.66 5.32 -6.87
CA VAL A 42 -7.63 3.86 -7.02
C VAL A 42 -7.77 3.19 -5.66
N ALA A 43 -7.00 3.66 -4.68
CA ALA A 43 -7.01 3.18 -3.30
C ALA A 43 -6.56 4.32 -2.37
N ALA A 44 -6.88 4.21 -1.08
CA ALA A 44 -6.33 5.11 -0.09
C ALA A 44 -6.18 4.40 1.27
N ALA A 45 -5.25 4.88 2.08
CA ALA A 45 -5.03 4.46 3.45
C ALA A 45 -4.79 5.68 4.33
N ALA A 46 -5.14 5.57 5.60
CA ALA A 46 -4.98 6.65 6.56
C ALA A 46 -4.47 6.12 7.90
N SER A 47 -3.63 6.91 8.56
CA SER A 47 -3.22 6.70 9.94
C SER A 47 -3.01 8.05 10.62
N GLY A 48 -3.76 8.31 11.68
CA GLY A 48 -3.82 9.65 12.29
C GLY A 48 -4.27 10.72 11.30
N SER A 49 -3.47 11.78 11.14
CA SER A 49 -3.70 12.83 10.14
C SER A 49 -3.06 12.56 8.78
N THR A 50 -2.26 11.49 8.66
CA THR A 50 -1.63 11.10 7.40
C THR A 50 -2.61 10.31 6.55
N VAL A 51 -2.81 10.75 5.30
CA VAL A 51 -3.61 10.02 4.30
C VAL A 51 -2.77 9.87 3.05
N VAL A 52 -2.67 8.65 2.54
CA VAL A 52 -2.01 8.34 1.28
C VAL A 52 -3.04 7.80 0.31
N ALA A 53 -3.16 8.44 -0.85
CA ALA A 53 -4.05 8.03 -1.92
C ALA A 53 -3.23 7.61 -3.14
N VAL A 54 -3.56 6.45 -3.70
CA VAL A 54 -3.12 6.00 -5.02
C VAL A 54 -4.05 6.61 -6.06
N VAL A 55 -3.48 7.24 -7.08
CA VAL A 55 -4.24 7.94 -8.13
C VAL A 55 -3.82 7.47 -9.52
N ASP A 56 -4.75 7.43 -10.47
CA ASP A 56 -4.49 7.03 -11.86
C ASP A 56 -3.87 8.18 -12.68
N ARG A 57 -2.71 8.65 -12.23
CA ARG A 57 -1.86 9.69 -12.83
C ARG A 57 -0.40 9.49 -12.42
N ARG A 58 0.51 10.33 -12.92
CA ARG A 58 1.90 10.39 -12.44
C ARG A 58 2.17 11.73 -11.75
N PRO A 59 2.93 11.74 -10.63
CA PRO A 59 3.34 10.54 -9.89
C PRO A 59 2.11 9.87 -9.22
N PRO A 60 2.17 8.56 -8.89
CA PRO A 60 1.00 7.74 -8.59
C PRO A 60 0.46 7.90 -7.16
N LEU A 61 1.09 8.72 -6.32
CA LEU A 61 0.64 8.96 -4.95
C LEU A 61 0.29 10.44 -4.74
N ALA A 62 -0.76 10.67 -3.96
CA ALA A 62 -1.04 11.93 -3.30
C ALA A 62 -1.00 11.70 -1.79
N VAL A 63 -0.27 12.55 -1.06
CA VAL A 63 -0.09 12.44 0.39
C VAL A 63 -0.62 13.69 1.07
N SER A 64 -1.42 13.50 2.11
CA SER A 64 -1.86 14.54 3.02
C SER A 64 -1.32 14.25 4.41
N TYR A 65 -0.93 15.30 5.13
CA TYR A 65 -0.51 15.22 6.54
C TYR A 65 -1.51 15.92 7.47
N ASP A 66 -2.61 16.44 6.92
CA ASP A 66 -3.61 17.26 7.60
C ASP A 66 -5.04 16.73 7.39
N ALA A 67 -5.18 15.40 7.35
CA ALA A 67 -6.43 14.66 7.22
C ALA A 67 -7.21 14.98 5.93
N GLY A 68 -6.49 15.11 4.81
CA GLY A 68 -7.05 15.30 3.48
C GLY A 68 -7.41 16.74 3.13
N ARG A 69 -7.01 17.73 3.94
CA ARG A 69 -7.26 19.16 3.64
C ARG A 69 -6.34 19.68 2.54
N THR A 70 -5.06 19.31 2.59
CA THR A 70 -4.07 19.62 1.56
C THR A 70 -3.36 18.35 1.09
N TRP A 71 -2.92 18.36 -0.17
CA TRP A 71 -2.36 17.19 -0.85
C TRP A 71 -1.07 17.54 -1.57
N HIS A 72 -0.10 16.64 -1.47
CA HIS A 72 1.21 16.74 -2.10
C HIS A 72 1.43 15.53 -3.01
N GLU A 73 1.97 15.75 -4.20
CA GLU A 73 2.31 14.67 -5.12
C GLU A 73 3.55 13.93 -4.63
N SER A 74 3.53 12.59 -4.66
CA SER A 74 4.63 11.73 -4.23
C SER A 74 4.67 10.42 -5.05
N GLY A 75 5.66 9.58 -4.80
CA GLY A 75 5.83 8.29 -5.49
C GLY A 75 6.56 8.41 -6.83
N GLY A 76 7.41 9.42 -7.02
CA GLY A 76 8.25 9.53 -8.20
C GLY A 76 9.07 8.24 -8.40
N GLY A 77 8.97 7.63 -9.59
CA GLY A 77 9.64 6.37 -9.92
C GLY A 77 8.85 5.10 -9.57
N LEU A 78 7.76 5.20 -8.80
CA LEU A 78 6.85 4.06 -8.60
C LEU A 78 6.06 3.76 -9.90
N PRO A 79 5.73 2.48 -10.13
CA PRO A 79 4.86 2.06 -11.23
C PRO A 79 3.41 2.53 -11.01
N LYS A 80 2.47 2.06 -11.84
CA LYS A 80 1.04 2.24 -11.56
C LYS A 80 0.64 1.36 -10.37
N GLY A 81 -0.06 1.95 -9.40
CA GLY A 81 -0.46 1.29 -8.15
C GLY A 81 -1.86 0.73 -8.22
N THR A 82 -2.11 -0.31 -7.42
CA THR A 82 -3.42 -0.95 -7.25
C THR A 82 -3.93 -0.83 -5.83
N ALA A 83 -3.04 -0.86 -4.82
CA ALA A 83 -3.41 -0.77 -3.42
C ALA A 83 -2.33 -0.08 -2.58
N ILE A 84 -2.71 0.39 -1.39
CA ILE A 84 -1.85 1.02 -0.40
C ILE A 84 -2.32 0.63 1.01
N ALA A 85 -1.39 0.42 1.93
CA ALA A 85 -1.67 0.25 3.35
C ALA A 85 -0.65 1.03 4.19
N ILE A 86 -1.09 1.53 5.35
CA ILE A 86 -0.23 2.17 6.35
C ILE A 86 -0.31 1.31 7.60
N ASP A 87 0.84 1.02 8.22
CA ASP A 87 0.88 0.29 9.48
C ASP A 87 0.29 1.17 10.60
N ALA A 88 -0.68 0.62 11.33
CA ALA A 88 -1.37 1.32 12.41
C ALA A 88 -0.47 1.51 13.64
N GLU A 89 0.48 0.61 13.87
CA GLU A 89 1.43 0.68 14.98
C GLU A 89 2.61 1.59 14.67
N ASN A 90 3.01 1.65 13.39
CA ASN A 90 4.11 2.50 12.92
C ASN A 90 3.79 3.17 11.56
N PRO A 91 3.23 4.40 11.56
CA PRO A 91 2.83 5.09 10.33
C PRO A 91 3.97 5.44 9.36
N ASP A 92 5.24 5.33 9.78
CA ASP A 92 6.37 5.46 8.86
C ASP A 92 6.45 4.25 7.91
N ARG A 93 5.83 3.13 8.26
CA ARG A 93 5.75 1.93 7.44
C ARG A 93 4.53 1.98 6.53
N ILE A 94 4.79 2.04 5.23
CA ILE A 94 3.77 2.12 4.21
C ILE A 94 4.06 1.06 3.15
N LEU A 95 3.05 0.22 2.89
CA LEU A 95 3.11 -0.80 1.86
C LEU A 95 2.33 -0.31 0.64
N TYR A 96 2.95 -0.40 -0.53
CA TYR A 96 2.38 -0.03 -1.81
C TYR A 96 2.41 -1.23 -2.75
N ALA A 97 1.26 -1.53 -3.35
CA ALA A 97 1.16 -2.57 -4.37
C ALA A 97 1.10 -1.95 -5.76
N ALA A 98 1.98 -2.44 -6.62
CA ALA A 98 1.79 -2.40 -8.07
C ALA A 98 1.03 -3.65 -8.52
N ARG A 99 0.98 -3.89 -9.83
CA ARG A 99 0.28 -5.06 -10.39
C ARG A 99 0.70 -6.38 -9.75
N ASN A 100 1.99 -6.66 -9.60
CA ASN A 100 2.51 -7.96 -9.15
C ASN A 100 3.73 -7.81 -8.23
N ARG A 101 3.94 -6.62 -7.68
CA ARG A 101 5.12 -6.29 -6.89
C ARG A 101 4.74 -5.36 -5.74
N LEU A 102 5.31 -5.64 -4.57
CA LEU A 102 5.19 -4.80 -3.39
C LEU A 102 6.38 -3.85 -3.28
N PHE A 103 6.11 -2.69 -2.71
CA PHE A 103 7.09 -1.69 -2.35
C PHE A 103 6.85 -1.29 -0.90
N LEU A 104 7.90 -1.31 -0.09
CA LEU A 104 7.85 -0.90 1.30
C LEU A 104 8.58 0.44 1.45
N SER A 105 7.95 1.36 2.15
CA SER A 105 8.60 2.53 2.73
C SER A 105 8.62 2.35 4.24
N GLU A 106 9.71 2.77 4.88
CA GLU A 106 9.88 2.77 6.35
C GLU A 106 10.17 4.18 6.90
N ASP A 107 9.90 5.20 6.10
CA ASP A 107 10.17 6.61 6.41
C ASP A 107 9.03 7.56 6.01
N GLY A 108 7.80 7.03 6.01
CA GLY A 108 6.59 7.80 5.73
C GLY A 108 6.36 8.08 4.24
N GLY A 109 6.86 7.20 3.37
CA GLY A 109 6.67 7.29 1.92
C GLY A 109 7.67 8.19 1.19
N ARG A 110 8.81 8.53 1.81
CA ARG A 110 9.86 9.34 1.19
C ARG A 110 10.76 8.48 0.31
N PHE A 111 11.18 7.32 0.83
CA PHE A 111 11.92 6.31 0.08
C PHE A 111 11.13 5.00 0.00
N TRP A 112 11.23 4.34 -1.15
CA TRP A 112 10.51 3.10 -1.44
C TRP A 112 11.51 2.05 -1.91
N ARG A 113 11.47 0.89 -1.27
CA ARG A 113 12.23 -0.30 -1.67
C ARG A 113 11.27 -1.31 -2.27
N ALA A 114 11.61 -1.79 -3.46
CA ALA A 114 10.89 -2.89 -4.08
C ALA A 114 11.22 -4.21 -3.36
N LEU A 115 10.20 -4.98 -2.99
CA LEU A 115 10.39 -6.33 -2.47
C LEU A 115 10.64 -7.31 -3.62
N VAL A 116 11.37 -8.39 -3.36
CA VAL A 116 11.73 -9.43 -4.34
C VAL A 116 10.67 -10.51 -4.47
N VAL A 117 9.73 -10.60 -3.52
CA VAL A 117 8.63 -11.57 -3.54
C VAL A 117 7.82 -11.48 -4.83
N GLU A 118 7.63 -12.61 -5.49
CA GLU A 118 6.80 -12.72 -6.69
C GLU A 118 5.36 -13.08 -6.31
N LEU A 119 4.43 -12.24 -6.71
CA LEU A 119 3.01 -12.41 -6.42
C LEU A 119 2.21 -12.43 -7.73
N PRO A 120 1.08 -13.16 -7.79
CA PRO A 120 0.09 -12.94 -8.83
C PRO A 120 -0.51 -11.53 -8.73
N GLU A 121 -1.46 -11.20 -9.61
CA GLU A 121 -1.98 -9.84 -9.72
C GLU A 121 -2.68 -9.37 -8.43
N ILE A 122 -2.10 -8.36 -7.77
CA ILE A 122 -2.45 -7.88 -6.42
C ILE A 122 -3.67 -6.97 -6.46
N GLU A 123 -4.66 -7.31 -5.64
CA GLU A 123 -5.95 -6.62 -5.53
C GLU A 123 -6.10 -5.83 -4.24
N ALA A 124 -5.56 -6.33 -3.12
CA ALA A 124 -5.58 -5.63 -1.83
C ALA A 124 -4.38 -6.03 -0.97
N ILE A 125 -4.03 -5.13 -0.04
CA ILE A 125 -2.96 -5.34 0.94
C ILE A 125 -3.38 -4.78 2.29
N ALA A 126 -2.89 -5.40 3.37
CA ALA A 126 -3.02 -4.91 4.73
C ALA A 126 -1.81 -5.37 5.55
N PHE A 127 -1.41 -4.60 6.57
CA PHE A 127 -0.49 -5.10 7.58
C PHE A 127 -1.20 -6.12 8.47
N ALA A 128 -0.46 -7.13 8.95
CA ALA A 128 -0.96 -8.22 9.79
C ALA A 128 -0.79 -7.91 11.28
#